data_AF-A0A8J6F848-F1
#
_entry.id   AF-A0A8J6F848-F1
#
_cell.length_a   1.000
_cell.length_b   1.000
_cell.length_c   1.000
_cell.angle_alpha   90.00
_cell.angle_beta   90.00
_cell.angle_gamma   90.00
#
_symmetry.space_group_name_H-M   'P 1'
#
loop_
_entity.id
_entity.type
_entity.pdbx_description
1 polymer ?
#
loop_
_entity_poly.entity_id
_entity_poly.type
_entity_poly.pdbx_seq_one_letter_code
_entity_poly.pdbx_strand_id
1 'polypeptide(L)'
;MCFIRVSLCSSLKIRVPLRLTDYSFSHSGVVRAPETQAVLGVQNYLEMAAQKLRPVGKVTFSISSRTDSGVHAICNSAHVDIERTPDKSPFSEETLVEALNYHLQPEPISIRKAIRVRDDFHARFKAISRTYFYRVVTGCKYRSLPVFERDLCWAAAERHLDVPRIQEAAQFFVGTHDFSGFRSIHKNTPCQSPVRTLLKADITPSTSLLPNPLQNSSLQFWDFTFKGSEDDQRSGRCRFGESHTATNKISSGRA
;
A
#
# COMPACT_ATOMS: atom_id res chain seq x y z
N MET A 1 5.05 -5.79 -12.16
CA MET A 1 6.41 -5.24 -12.37
C MET A 1 6.27 -3.98 -13.22
N CYS A 2 6.84 -2.85 -12.81
CA CYS A 2 6.86 -1.62 -13.62
C CYS A 2 8.30 -1.11 -13.62
N PHE A 3 8.99 -1.33 -14.73
CA PHE A 3 10.29 -0.76 -15.07
C PHE A 3 10.09 0.64 -15.69
N ILE A 4 11.09 1.52 -15.62
CA ILE A 4 11.63 2.36 -16.74
C ILE A 4 12.67 3.38 -16.21
N ARG A 5 13.92 3.15 -16.67
CA ARG A 5 15.04 3.99 -17.16
C ARG A 5 15.41 5.37 -16.53
N VAL A 6 16.73 5.52 -16.37
CA VAL A 6 17.52 6.53 -15.61
C VAL A 6 18.04 7.69 -16.50
N SER A 7 18.20 8.89 -15.92
CA SER A 7 19.17 9.90 -16.38
C SER A 7 19.74 10.69 -15.19
N LEU A 8 21.02 11.06 -15.27
CA LEU A 8 21.88 11.61 -14.22
C LEU A 8 21.60 13.09 -13.93
N CYS A 9 21.41 13.43 -12.65
CA CYS A 9 21.54 14.77 -12.09
C CYS A 9 22.15 14.64 -10.68
N SER A 10 22.83 15.67 -10.21
CA SER A 10 23.62 15.74 -8.96
C SER A 10 22.81 15.62 -7.66
N SER A 11 21.50 15.37 -7.76
CA SER A 11 20.62 14.95 -6.67
C SER A 11 20.03 13.58 -7.01
N LEU A 12 20.25 12.58 -6.15
CA LEU A 12 19.89 11.20 -6.45
C LEU A 12 18.41 10.96 -6.14
N LYS A 13 17.54 11.03 -7.15
CA LYS A 13 16.13 10.62 -7.03
C LYS A 13 16.00 9.11 -7.17
N ILE A 14 15.49 8.43 -6.16
CA ILE A 14 15.33 6.98 -6.20
C ILE A 14 13.89 6.58 -5.93
N ARG A 15 13.33 5.75 -6.82
CA ARG A 15 12.11 5.01 -6.57
C ARG A 15 12.43 3.79 -5.70
N VAL A 16 11.79 3.74 -4.55
CA VAL A 16 11.91 2.66 -3.58
C VAL A 16 10.58 1.90 -3.53
N PRO A 17 10.43 0.74 -4.21
CA PRO A 17 9.40 -0.22 -3.85
C PRO A 17 9.63 -0.74 -2.42
N LEU A 18 8.69 -0.35 -1.55
CA LEU A 18 8.54 -0.77 -0.17
C LEU A 18 7.65 -2.01 -0.12
N ARG A 19 8.13 -3.05 0.57
CA ARG A 19 7.26 -4.12 1.06
C ARG A 19 7.13 -3.94 2.56
N LEU A 20 5.94 -3.54 2.96
CA LEU A 20 5.45 -3.62 4.31
C LEU A 20 4.83 -5.01 4.45
N THR A 21 5.67 -5.96 4.85
CA THR A 21 5.20 -7.21 5.43
C THR A 21 4.98 -6.93 6.90
N ASP A 22 3.81 -6.38 7.24
CA ASP A 22 3.44 -6.23 8.64
C ASP A 22 2.98 -7.61 9.15
N TYR A 23 3.59 -8.07 10.23
CA TYR A 23 3.01 -9.10 11.11
C TYR A 23 2.58 -8.48 12.44
N SER A 24 2.65 -7.16 12.60
CA SER A 24 2.33 -6.48 13.85
C SER A 24 1.85 -5.04 13.62
N PHE A 25 0.74 -4.68 14.26
CA PHE A 25 0.02 -3.40 14.14
C PHE A 25 0.75 -2.17 14.75
N SER A 26 2.08 -2.04 14.60
CA SER A 26 2.88 -1.03 15.32
C SER A 26 2.92 0.35 14.66
N HIS A 27 2.22 0.56 13.53
CA HIS A 27 2.29 1.81 12.75
C HIS A 27 0.94 2.49 12.58
N SER A 28 0.93 3.82 12.60
CA SER A 28 -0.27 4.65 12.35
C SER A 28 -0.57 4.85 10.86
N GLY A 29 -0.29 3.83 10.05
CA GLY A 29 -0.37 3.87 8.60
C GLY A 29 0.92 4.33 7.93
N VAL A 30 0.85 4.62 6.63
CA VAL A 30 2.06 4.86 5.82
C VAL A 30 2.58 6.30 5.86
N VAL A 31 1.71 7.29 6.02
CA VAL A 31 2.09 8.71 5.97
C VAL A 31 2.71 9.17 7.29
N ARG A 32 3.58 10.19 7.21
CA ARG A 32 4.19 10.81 8.38
C ARG A 32 3.12 11.18 9.42
N ALA A 33 3.25 10.63 10.63
CA ALA A 33 2.46 11.03 11.78
C ALA A 33 3.04 12.31 12.41
N PRO A 34 2.20 13.20 12.97
CA PRO A 34 2.66 14.34 13.75
C PRO A 34 3.50 13.91 14.96
N GLU A 35 4.45 14.74 15.39
CA GLU A 35 5.32 14.45 16.55
C GLU A 35 4.53 14.26 17.86
N THR A 36 3.29 14.75 17.91
CA THR A 36 2.38 14.62 19.06
C THR A 36 1.67 13.26 19.14
N GLN A 37 1.80 12.42 18.11
CA GLN A 37 1.12 11.11 18.06
C GLN A 37 2.03 10.02 18.63
N ALA A 38 1.51 9.20 19.55
CA ALA A 38 2.27 8.14 20.22
C ALA A 38 2.79 7.03 19.29
N VAL A 39 2.22 6.90 18.08
CA VAL A 39 2.56 5.87 17.10
C VAL A 39 2.99 6.54 15.80
N LEU A 40 4.23 6.24 15.37
CA LEU A 40 4.81 6.76 14.15
C LEU A 40 4.25 6.06 12.91
N GLY A 41 4.24 6.76 11.77
CA GLY A 41 3.92 6.18 10.48
C GLY A 41 5.17 5.62 9.78
N VAL A 42 4.99 4.76 8.79
CA VAL A 42 6.10 4.16 8.02
C VAL A 42 7.02 5.23 7.43
N GLN A 43 6.47 6.34 6.94
CA GLN A 43 7.27 7.46 6.42
C GLN A 43 8.25 8.01 7.45
N ASN A 44 7.87 8.11 8.73
CA ASN A 44 8.77 8.60 9.78
C ASN A 44 10.00 7.70 9.88
N TYR A 45 9.80 6.38 9.92
CA TYR A 45 10.90 5.41 10.01
C TYR A 45 11.81 5.42 8.79
N LEU A 46 11.25 5.56 7.58
CA LEU A 46 12.05 5.70 6.36
C LEU A 46 12.93 6.95 6.39
N GLU A 47 12.39 8.07 6.83
CA GLU A 47 13.11 9.34 6.93
C GLU A 47 14.18 9.28 8.02
N MET A 48 13.88 8.68 9.17
CA MET A 48 14.86 8.42 10.24
C MET A 48 16.00 7.52 9.76
N ALA A 49 15.69 6.44 9.03
CA ALA A 49 16.69 5.55 8.46
C ALA A 49 17.56 6.27 7.41
N ALA A 50 16.95 7.07 6.53
CA ALA A 50 17.68 7.84 5.54
C ALA A 50 18.57 8.93 6.18
N GLN A 51 18.13 9.54 7.28
CA GLN A 51 18.94 10.52 8.00
C GLN A 51 20.23 9.90 8.57
N LYS A 52 20.21 8.61 8.96
CA LYS A 52 21.40 7.89 9.42
C LYS A 52 22.46 7.69 8.32
N LEU A 53 22.09 7.83 7.05
CA LEU A 53 23.02 7.82 5.92
C LEU A 53 23.84 9.12 5.78
N ARG A 54 23.60 10.10 6.67
CA ARG A 54 24.26 11.41 6.72
C ARG A 54 24.15 12.17 5.38
N PRO A 55 22.91 12.41 4.89
CA PRO A 55 22.68 13.25 3.73
C PRO A 55 23.00 14.71 4.03
N VAL A 56 23.16 15.51 2.98
CA VAL A 56 23.13 16.97 3.08
C VAL A 56 21.67 17.38 3.32
N GLY A 57 21.40 18.00 4.46
CA GLY A 57 20.07 18.45 4.84
C GLY A 57 19.11 17.35 5.29
N LYS A 58 17.81 17.67 5.25
CA LYS A 58 16.71 16.79 5.69
C LYS A 58 16.17 16.00 4.52
N VAL A 59 16.03 14.70 4.69
CA VAL A 59 15.41 13.82 3.70
C VAL A 59 13.90 13.71 3.94
N THR A 60 13.12 13.79 2.86
CA THR A 60 11.67 13.59 2.89
C THR A 60 11.26 12.60 1.82
N PHE A 61 10.47 11.60 2.20
CA PHE A 61 9.92 10.63 1.25
C PHE A 61 8.57 11.10 0.72
N SER A 62 8.38 10.93 -0.59
CA SER A 62 7.09 11.15 -1.25
C SER A 62 6.51 9.82 -1.69
N ILE A 63 5.49 9.37 -0.96
CA ILE A 63 4.92 8.03 -1.10
C ILE A 63 3.78 8.00 -2.13
N SER A 64 3.67 6.88 -2.84
CA SER A 64 2.71 6.69 -3.93
C SER A 64 1.27 6.53 -3.46
N SER A 65 1.04 5.93 -2.30
CA SER A 65 -0.28 5.71 -1.71
C SER A 65 -0.23 5.90 -0.20
N ARG A 66 -1.24 6.56 0.36
CA ARG A 66 -1.52 6.50 1.80
C ARG A 66 -2.13 5.14 2.11
N THR A 67 -1.94 4.68 3.34
CA THR A 67 -2.69 3.58 3.94
C THR A 67 -3.12 4.03 5.32
N ASP A 68 -4.30 3.59 5.75
CA ASP A 68 -4.79 3.84 7.10
C ASP A 68 -4.09 2.90 8.09
N SER A 69 -4.24 3.18 9.39
CA SER A 69 -3.70 2.33 10.45
C SER A 69 -4.22 0.90 10.30
N GLY A 70 -3.33 -0.08 10.35
CA GLY A 70 -3.66 -1.50 10.20
C GLY A 70 -3.75 -2.01 8.76
N VAL A 71 -3.56 -1.15 7.77
CA VAL A 71 -3.52 -1.56 6.37
C VAL A 71 -2.09 -1.81 5.92
N HIS A 72 -1.85 -3.06 5.52
CA HIS A 72 -0.58 -3.55 4.99
C HIS A 72 -0.28 -3.03 3.59
N ALA A 73 1.00 -3.10 3.17
CA ALA A 73 1.34 -2.83 1.78
C ALA A 73 2.42 -3.78 1.24
N ILE A 74 2.03 -4.67 0.34
CA ILE A 74 2.95 -5.66 -0.26
C ILE A 74 4.00 -4.97 -1.15
N CYS A 75 3.61 -3.93 -1.89
CA CYS A 75 4.44 -3.23 -2.88
C CYS A 75 4.06 -1.73 -2.97
N ASN A 76 4.13 -0.99 -1.87
CA ASN A 76 4.01 0.48 -1.95
C ASN A 76 5.26 1.05 -2.65
N SER A 77 5.16 2.16 -3.36
CA SER A 77 6.33 2.85 -3.91
C SER A 77 6.50 4.19 -3.24
N ALA A 78 7.73 4.63 -3.04
CA ALA A 78 8.05 6.01 -2.68
C ALA A 78 9.17 6.54 -3.57
N HIS A 79 9.35 7.85 -3.60
CA HIS A 79 10.58 8.46 -4.11
C HIS A 79 11.20 9.36 -3.06
N VAL A 80 12.52 9.48 -3.14
CA VAL A 80 13.33 10.25 -2.21
C VAL A 80 14.52 10.83 -2.95
N ASP A 81 14.91 12.04 -2.54
CA ASP A 81 16.08 12.73 -3.02
C ASP A 81 17.12 12.71 -1.89
N ILE A 82 18.29 12.13 -2.17
CA ILE A 82 19.38 12.01 -1.19
C ILE A 82 20.62 12.69 -1.76
N GLU A 83 20.94 13.85 -1.22
CA GLU A 83 22.17 14.56 -1.51
C GLU A 83 23.28 14.11 -0.56
N ARG A 84 24.49 13.86 -1.08
CA ARG A 84 25.67 13.50 -0.29
C ARG A 84 26.67 14.65 -0.32
N THR A 85 27.56 14.67 0.67
CA THR A 85 28.65 15.64 0.70
C THR A 85 29.54 15.50 -0.56
N PRO A 86 30.16 16.59 -1.06
CA PRO A 86 30.89 16.58 -2.32
C PRO A 86 32.04 15.56 -2.42
N ASP A 87 32.59 15.14 -1.27
CA ASP A 87 33.64 14.12 -1.14
C ASP A 87 33.14 12.69 -1.34
N LYS A 88 31.84 12.47 -1.47
CA LYS A 88 31.23 11.13 -1.54
C LYS A 88 30.51 10.91 -2.86
N SER A 89 30.79 9.76 -3.47
CA SER A 89 30.04 9.31 -4.65
C SER A 89 28.57 9.03 -4.30
N PRO A 90 27.62 9.24 -5.23
CA PRO A 90 26.24 8.83 -5.03
C PRO A 90 26.14 7.33 -4.70
N PHE A 91 25.16 6.94 -3.88
CA PHE A 91 24.90 5.52 -3.61
C PHE A 91 24.56 4.78 -4.92
N SER A 92 25.03 3.54 -5.04
CA SER A 92 24.42 2.59 -5.97
C SER A 92 23.02 2.21 -5.46
N GLU A 93 22.20 1.64 -6.34
CA GLU A 93 20.84 1.22 -5.98
C GLU A 93 20.87 0.15 -4.89
N GLU A 94 21.75 -0.84 -5.03
CA GLU A 94 21.93 -1.95 -4.11
C GLU A 94 22.42 -1.49 -2.74
N THR A 95 23.48 -0.67 -2.70
CA THR A 95 24.03 -0.16 -1.43
C THR A 95 23.02 0.71 -0.69
N LEU A 96 22.20 1.49 -1.40
CA LEU A 96 21.15 2.26 -0.74
C LEU A 96 20.10 1.35 -0.09
N VAL A 97 19.66 0.30 -0.79
CA VAL A 97 18.69 -0.67 -0.26
C VAL A 97 19.24 -1.33 1.01
N GLU A 98 20.47 -1.83 0.95
CA GLU A 98 21.14 -2.48 2.09
C GLU A 98 21.29 -1.52 3.28
N ALA A 99 21.78 -0.31 3.04
CA ALA A 99 22.01 0.67 4.10
C ALA A 99 20.71 1.14 4.77
N LEU A 100 19.66 1.39 3.99
CA LEU A 100 18.36 1.74 4.55
C LEU A 100 17.74 0.55 5.32
N ASN A 101 17.78 -0.66 4.77
CA ASN A 101 17.28 -1.86 5.47
C ASN A 101 18.04 -2.14 6.76
N TYR A 102 19.37 -1.94 6.78
CA TYR A 102 20.17 -2.05 7.99
C TYR A 102 19.65 -1.13 9.11
N HIS A 103 19.29 0.10 8.77
CA HIS A 103 18.74 1.06 9.72
C HIS A 103 17.26 0.87 10.06
N LEU A 104 16.54 0.08 9.26
CA LEU A 104 15.15 -0.30 9.46
C LEU A 104 14.97 -1.64 10.19
N GLN A 105 16.05 -2.39 10.47
CA GLN A 105 15.99 -3.71 11.12
C GLN A 105 15.07 -3.83 12.36
N PRO A 106 14.94 -2.82 13.25
CA PRO A 106 14.03 -2.90 14.38
C PRO A 106 12.54 -2.91 13.98
N GLU A 107 12.23 -2.43 12.78
CA GLU A 107 10.87 -2.24 12.29
C GLU A 107 10.51 -3.30 11.24
N PRO A 108 9.24 -3.74 11.14
CA PRO A 108 8.76 -4.65 10.11
C PRO A 108 8.60 -3.94 8.74
N ILE A 109 9.59 -3.13 8.35
CA ILE A 109 9.63 -2.35 7.12
C ILE A 109 10.81 -2.86 6.29
N SER A 110 10.54 -3.29 5.06
CA SER A 110 11.60 -3.72 4.14
C SER A 110 11.56 -2.98 2.81
N ILE A 111 12.72 -2.53 2.38
CA ILE A 111 12.96 -1.99 1.06
C ILE A 111 13.39 -3.15 0.16
N ARG A 112 12.68 -3.35 -0.96
CA ARG A 112 12.98 -4.47 -1.86
C ARG A 112 13.93 -4.12 -2.98
N LYS A 113 13.88 -2.88 -3.45
CA LYS A 113 14.63 -2.41 -4.59
C LYS A 113 14.71 -0.89 -4.53
N ALA A 114 15.75 -0.34 -5.13
CA ALA A 114 15.90 1.06 -5.47
C ALA A 114 16.08 1.14 -6.99
N ILE A 115 15.57 2.20 -7.61
CA ILE A 115 15.85 2.50 -9.02
C ILE A 115 16.03 4.01 -9.14
N ARG A 116 17.08 4.48 -9.82
CA ARG A 116 17.24 5.89 -10.16
C ARG A 116 16.13 6.33 -11.12
N VAL A 117 15.54 7.48 -10.84
CA VAL A 117 14.46 8.04 -11.66
C VAL A 117 14.83 9.44 -12.14
N ARG A 118 14.10 9.92 -13.15
CA ARG A 118 14.24 11.29 -13.65
C ARG A 118 13.79 12.31 -12.60
N ASP A 119 14.32 13.52 -12.71
CA ASP A 119 13.99 14.62 -11.79
C ASP A 119 12.50 14.99 -11.77
N ASP A 120 11.78 14.74 -12.87
CA ASP A 120 10.34 14.99 -13.01
C ASP A 120 9.46 13.82 -12.51
N PHE A 121 10.07 12.77 -11.96
CA PHE A 121 9.32 11.64 -11.40
C PHE A 121 8.70 12.01 -10.06
N HIS A 122 7.42 11.66 -9.89
CA HIS A 122 6.76 11.72 -8.59
C HIS A 122 5.96 10.44 -8.36
N ALA A 123 6.31 9.69 -7.30
CA ALA A 123 5.77 8.36 -7.02
C ALA A 123 4.23 8.32 -6.96
N ARG A 124 3.60 9.37 -6.41
CA ARG A 124 2.15 9.53 -6.43
C ARG A 124 1.62 9.88 -7.82
N PHE A 125 2.14 10.94 -8.45
CA PHE A 125 1.52 11.49 -9.65
C PHE A 125 1.78 10.68 -10.93
N LYS A 126 2.90 9.97 -11.02
CA LYS A 126 3.23 9.12 -12.17
C LYS A 126 2.77 7.66 -12.01
N ALA A 127 2.03 7.32 -10.95
CA ALA A 127 1.39 6.00 -10.82
C ALA A 127 0.33 5.83 -11.91
N ILE A 128 0.23 4.63 -12.49
CA ILE A 128 -0.73 4.28 -13.57
C ILE A 128 -1.97 3.60 -13.00
N SER A 129 -1.81 2.82 -11.94
CA SER A 129 -2.90 2.13 -11.26
C SER A 129 -2.48 1.74 -9.85
N ARG A 130 -3.45 1.54 -8.96
CA ARG A 130 -3.24 0.90 -7.65
C ARG A 130 -4.09 -0.36 -7.54
N THR A 131 -3.52 -1.38 -6.90
CA THR A 131 -4.20 -2.65 -6.64
C THR A 131 -4.29 -2.87 -5.14
N TYR A 132 -5.49 -3.17 -4.66
CA TYR A 132 -5.80 -3.52 -3.28
C TYR A 132 -6.20 -4.99 -3.21
N PHE A 133 -5.71 -5.66 -2.17
CA PHE A 133 -6.02 -7.05 -1.88
C PHE A 133 -6.71 -7.12 -0.53
N TYR A 134 -7.86 -7.78 -0.48
CA TYR A 134 -8.59 -8.07 0.75
C TYR A 134 -8.66 -9.57 0.92
N ARG A 135 -8.03 -10.07 1.98
CA ARG A 135 -8.10 -11.49 2.32
C ARG A 135 -9.25 -11.73 3.29
N VAL A 136 -10.08 -12.69 2.98
CA VAL A 136 -11.22 -13.13 3.78
C VAL A 136 -11.08 -14.61 4.08
N VAL A 137 -11.39 -15.01 5.30
CA VAL A 137 -11.50 -16.42 5.69
C VAL A 137 -12.89 -16.69 6.22
N THR A 138 -13.49 -17.78 5.78
CA THR A 138 -14.88 -18.15 6.06
C THR A 138 -14.95 -19.35 6.98
N GLY A 139 -16.07 -19.49 7.69
CA GLY A 139 -16.33 -20.58 8.62
C GLY A 139 -15.71 -20.41 10.00
N CYS A 140 -15.29 -19.20 10.37
CA CYS A 140 -14.76 -18.94 11.72
C CYS A 140 -15.01 -17.52 12.22
N LYS A 141 -14.97 -17.35 13.54
CA LYS A 141 -14.95 -16.02 14.17
C LYS A 141 -13.50 -15.58 14.34
N TYR A 142 -13.28 -14.27 14.45
CA TYR A 142 -11.95 -13.68 14.65
C TYR A 142 -11.11 -14.35 15.75
N ARG A 143 -11.73 -14.70 16.89
CA ARG A 143 -11.05 -15.36 18.02
C ARG A 143 -10.53 -16.77 17.70
N SER A 144 -11.07 -17.41 16.67
CA SER A 144 -10.72 -18.76 16.23
C SER A 144 -9.75 -18.76 15.05
N LEU A 145 -9.29 -17.60 14.60
CA LEU A 145 -8.28 -17.50 13.54
C LEU A 145 -6.96 -18.14 13.98
N PRO A 146 -6.28 -18.87 13.09
CA PRO A 146 -4.89 -19.25 13.31
C PRO A 146 -4.03 -18.01 13.58
N VAL A 147 -3.07 -18.12 14.50
CA VAL A 147 -2.23 -16.99 14.92
C VAL A 147 -1.51 -16.33 13.75
N PHE A 148 -1.08 -17.12 12.76
CA PHE A 148 -0.39 -16.63 11.55
C PHE A 148 -1.30 -15.90 10.55
N GLU A 149 -2.62 -15.99 10.69
CA GLU A 149 -3.60 -15.30 9.84
C GLU A 149 -4.17 -14.06 10.53
N ARG A 150 -3.91 -13.91 11.83
CA ARG A 150 -4.37 -12.77 12.61
C ARG A 150 -3.81 -11.48 12.00
N ASP A 151 -4.66 -10.47 11.92
CA ASP A 151 -4.37 -9.16 11.35
C ASP A 151 -4.06 -9.14 9.84
N LEU A 152 -4.04 -10.30 9.16
CA LEU A 152 -3.81 -10.41 7.72
C LEU A 152 -5.08 -10.68 6.91
N CYS A 153 -6.17 -11.07 7.57
CA CYS A 153 -7.44 -11.38 6.94
C CYS A 153 -8.64 -10.97 7.81
N TRP A 154 -9.79 -10.83 7.15
CA TRP A 154 -11.06 -10.67 7.84
C TRP A 154 -11.75 -12.03 8.02
N ALA A 155 -12.23 -12.32 9.23
CA ALA A 155 -12.95 -13.54 9.57
C ALA A 155 -14.46 -13.39 9.40
N ALA A 156 -15.03 -14.12 8.46
CA ALA A 156 -16.46 -14.29 8.24
C ALA A 156 -16.97 -15.54 8.94
N ALA A 157 -18.02 -15.41 9.75
CA ALA A 157 -18.63 -16.53 10.46
C ALA A 157 -19.38 -17.47 9.51
N GLU A 158 -19.88 -16.92 8.40
CA GLU A 158 -20.51 -17.64 7.30
C GLU A 158 -19.50 -18.64 6.73
N ARG A 159 -19.94 -19.89 6.51
CA ARG A 159 -19.05 -20.94 6.01
C ARG A 159 -18.81 -20.85 4.51
N HIS A 160 -19.86 -20.51 3.76
CA HIS A 160 -19.85 -20.52 2.30
C HIS A 160 -20.22 -19.14 1.77
N LEU A 161 -19.45 -18.69 0.78
CA LEU A 161 -19.77 -17.50 -0.01
C LEU A 161 -20.46 -17.93 -1.29
N ASP A 162 -21.48 -17.17 -1.70
CA ASP A 162 -22.04 -17.30 -3.04
C ASP A 162 -21.11 -16.59 -4.04
N VAL A 163 -20.04 -17.30 -4.41
CA VAL A 163 -18.99 -16.78 -5.30
C VAL A 163 -19.56 -16.29 -6.63
N PRO A 164 -20.47 -17.02 -7.31
CA PRO A 164 -21.10 -16.52 -8.54
C PRO A 164 -21.80 -15.18 -8.35
N ARG A 165 -22.60 -15.01 -7.29
CA ARG A 165 -23.27 -13.72 -7.02
C ARG A 165 -22.28 -12.61 -6.68
N ILE A 166 -21.22 -12.92 -5.93
CA ILE A 166 -20.17 -11.93 -5.63
C ILE A 166 -19.45 -11.51 -6.92
N GLN A 167 -19.14 -12.44 -7.81
CA GLN A 167 -18.51 -12.15 -9.09
C GLN A 167 -19.41 -11.30 -9.98
N GLU A 168 -20.71 -11.63 -10.05
CA GLU A 168 -21.72 -10.83 -10.75
C GLU A 168 -21.79 -9.40 -10.17
N ALA A 169 -21.91 -9.28 -8.85
CA ALA A 169 -21.90 -7.99 -8.15
C ALA A 169 -20.60 -7.19 -8.41
N ALA A 170 -19.45 -7.86 -8.43
CA ALA A 170 -18.15 -7.25 -8.70
C ALA A 170 -18.07 -6.62 -10.10
N GLN A 171 -18.71 -7.23 -11.11
CA GLN A 171 -18.69 -6.68 -12.47
C GLN A 171 -19.39 -5.32 -12.58
N PHE A 172 -20.42 -5.06 -11.77
CA PHE A 172 -21.08 -3.74 -11.76
C PHE A 172 -20.15 -2.61 -11.32
N PHE A 173 -19.09 -2.91 -10.55
CA PHE A 173 -18.11 -1.91 -10.13
C PHE A 173 -17.03 -1.63 -11.17
N VAL A 174 -16.84 -2.50 -12.16
CA VAL A 174 -15.84 -2.30 -13.22
C VAL A 174 -16.30 -1.18 -14.15
N GLY A 175 -15.38 -0.30 -14.55
CA GLY A 175 -15.68 0.90 -15.33
C GLY A 175 -15.63 2.18 -14.51
N THR A 176 -16.23 3.25 -15.04
CA THR A 176 -16.19 4.59 -14.44
C THR A 176 -17.50 4.88 -13.72
N HIS A 177 -17.44 5.10 -12.40
CA HIS A 177 -18.63 5.30 -11.56
C HIS A 177 -18.42 6.44 -10.57
N ASP A 178 -19.52 7.02 -10.08
CA ASP A 178 -19.51 7.90 -8.93
C ASP A 178 -19.49 7.06 -7.63
N PHE A 179 -18.38 7.12 -6.90
CA PHE A 179 -18.20 6.37 -5.65
C PHE A 179 -18.52 7.21 -4.40
N SER A 180 -19.36 8.24 -4.50
CA SER A 180 -19.74 9.10 -3.37
C SER A 180 -20.24 8.32 -2.15
N GLY A 181 -21.04 7.27 -2.35
CA GLY A 181 -21.54 6.40 -1.27
C GLY A 181 -20.44 5.68 -0.48
N PHE A 182 -19.27 5.47 -1.10
CA PHE A 182 -18.13 4.79 -0.48
C PHE A 182 -17.16 5.76 0.21
N ARG A 183 -17.36 7.07 0.10
CA ARG A 183 -16.52 8.04 0.78
C ARG A 183 -16.79 8.03 2.29
N SER A 184 -15.78 8.36 3.08
CA SER A 184 -16.03 8.81 4.46
C SER A 184 -16.41 10.28 4.46
N ILE A 185 -17.24 10.65 5.42
CA ILE A 185 -17.83 11.97 5.60
C ILE A 185 -16.80 12.98 6.16
N HIS A 186 -15.52 12.60 6.30
CA HIS A 186 -14.50 13.50 6.85
C HIS A 186 -14.28 14.75 5.96
N LYS A 187 -14.51 15.91 6.59
CA LYS A 187 -14.59 17.26 6.01
C LYS A 187 -13.33 17.79 5.32
N ASN A 188 -12.20 17.07 5.38
CA ASN A 188 -10.91 17.50 4.82
C ASN A 188 -10.38 16.57 3.72
N THR A 189 -11.24 16.20 2.75
CA THR A 189 -10.77 15.44 1.58
C THR A 189 -10.39 16.41 0.46
N PRO A 190 -9.08 16.55 0.10
CA PRO A 190 -8.64 17.50 -0.92
C PRO A 190 -9.09 17.12 -2.35
N CYS A 191 -9.55 15.89 -2.55
CA CYS A 191 -10.11 15.44 -3.80
C CYS A 191 -11.59 15.82 -3.91
N GLN A 192 -11.91 16.62 -4.93
CA GLN A 192 -13.25 17.13 -5.19
C GLN A 192 -14.15 16.13 -5.94
N SER A 193 -13.62 15.41 -6.93
CA SER A 193 -14.43 14.47 -7.73
C SER A 193 -14.54 13.09 -7.07
N PRO A 194 -15.75 12.55 -6.84
CA PRO A 194 -15.96 11.19 -6.35
C PRO A 194 -15.88 10.11 -7.45
N VAL A 195 -15.75 10.54 -8.72
CA VAL A 195 -15.76 9.65 -9.87
C VAL A 195 -14.43 8.90 -9.99
N ARG A 196 -14.47 7.57 -10.14
CA ARG A 196 -13.28 6.72 -10.31
C ARG A 196 -13.49 5.69 -11.40
N THR A 197 -12.38 5.25 -11.99
CA THR A 197 -12.35 4.11 -12.91
C THR A 197 -11.75 2.90 -12.23
N LEU A 198 -12.55 1.85 -12.06
CA LEU A 198 -12.08 0.54 -11.61
C LEU A 198 -11.79 -0.34 -12.82
N LEU A 199 -10.56 -0.81 -12.94
CA LEU A 199 -10.07 -1.65 -14.02
C LEU A 199 -10.34 -3.14 -13.77
N LYS A 200 -10.40 -3.55 -12.50
CA LYS A 200 -10.66 -4.94 -12.10
C LYS A 200 -11.32 -4.99 -10.73
N ALA A 201 -12.34 -5.83 -10.59
CA ALA A 201 -12.91 -6.32 -9.33
C ALA A 201 -13.10 -7.82 -9.48
N ASP A 202 -12.54 -8.61 -8.57
CA ASP A 202 -12.50 -10.07 -8.70
C ASP A 202 -12.36 -10.74 -7.33
N ILE A 203 -12.80 -12.00 -7.24
CA ILE A 203 -12.67 -12.86 -6.08
C ILE A 203 -12.07 -14.20 -6.52
N THR A 204 -11.00 -14.62 -5.86
CA THR A 204 -10.32 -15.90 -6.14
C THR A 204 -10.11 -16.70 -4.87
N PRO A 205 -10.20 -18.04 -4.91
CA PRO A 205 -9.81 -18.86 -3.77
C PRO A 205 -8.34 -18.64 -3.42
N SER A 206 -8.05 -18.63 -2.13
CA SER A 206 -6.71 -18.50 -1.55
C SER A 206 -6.44 -19.69 -0.62
N THR A 207 -5.19 -19.81 -0.18
CA THR A 207 -4.75 -20.80 0.81
C THR A 207 -4.31 -20.11 2.11
N SER A 208 -4.29 -20.89 3.19
CA SER A 208 -3.66 -20.46 4.43
C SER A 208 -2.16 -20.24 4.24
N LEU A 209 -1.59 -19.34 5.04
CA LEU A 209 -0.17 -19.13 5.23
C LEU A 209 0.49 -20.26 6.05
N LEU A 210 -0.31 -21.09 6.75
CA LEU A 210 0.18 -22.27 7.43
C LEU A 210 0.59 -23.37 6.44
N PRO A 211 1.70 -24.09 6.64
CA PRO A 211 2.03 -25.26 5.83
C PRO A 211 1.06 -26.43 6.09
N ASN A 212 0.72 -27.20 5.05
CA ASN A 212 0.02 -28.49 5.17
C ASN A 212 0.95 -29.47 5.92
N PRO A 213 0.65 -29.90 7.16
CA PRO A 213 -0.66 -30.39 7.62
C PRO A 213 -1.34 -29.56 8.73
N LEU A 214 -0.78 -28.41 9.11
CA LEU A 214 -1.36 -27.56 10.17
C LEU A 214 -2.58 -26.77 9.71
N GLN A 215 -2.92 -26.86 8.42
CA GLN A 215 -4.09 -26.20 7.84
C GLN A 215 -5.37 -26.86 8.36
N ASN A 216 -6.28 -26.04 8.88
CA ASN A 216 -7.61 -26.49 9.23
C ASN A 216 -8.48 -26.59 7.96
N SER A 217 -8.82 -27.80 7.56
CA SER A 217 -9.62 -28.10 6.37
C SER A 217 -11.05 -27.53 6.39
N SER A 218 -11.52 -27.03 7.54
CA SER A 218 -12.83 -26.39 7.64
C SER A 218 -12.83 -24.91 7.25
N LEU A 219 -11.67 -24.26 7.16
CA LEU A 219 -11.54 -22.86 6.79
C LEU A 219 -11.35 -22.73 5.28
N GLN A 220 -12.03 -21.75 4.67
CA GLN A 220 -11.82 -21.40 3.26
C GLN A 220 -11.30 -19.97 3.18
N PHE A 221 -10.27 -19.75 2.36
CA PHE A 221 -9.67 -18.42 2.18
C PHE A 221 -10.02 -17.89 0.80
N TRP A 222 -10.22 -16.58 0.73
CA TRP A 222 -10.63 -15.85 -0.47
C TRP A 222 -9.84 -14.55 -0.55
N ASP A 223 -9.29 -14.26 -1.72
CA ASP A 223 -8.63 -12.99 -2.00
C ASP A 223 -9.50 -12.18 -2.96
N PHE A 224 -9.96 -11.01 -2.50
CA PHE A 224 -10.65 -10.03 -3.32
C PHE A 224 -9.63 -9.03 -3.86
N THR A 225 -9.65 -8.82 -5.18
CA THR A 225 -8.72 -7.94 -5.88
C THR A 225 -9.46 -6.77 -6.49
N PHE A 226 -9.07 -5.55 -6.11
CA PHE A 226 -9.57 -4.31 -6.71
C PHE A 226 -8.42 -3.54 -7.34
N LYS A 227 -8.47 -3.29 -8.65
CA LYS A 227 -7.48 -2.47 -9.36
C LYS A 227 -8.16 -1.25 -9.94
N GLY A 228 -7.72 -0.06 -9.55
CA GLY A 228 -8.23 1.20 -10.11
C GLY A 228 -7.17 1.96 -10.90
N SER A 229 -7.65 2.77 -11.85
CA SER A 229 -6.82 3.63 -12.68
C SER A 229 -6.40 4.90 -11.94
N GLU A 230 -5.20 5.37 -12.27
CA GLU A 230 -4.67 6.67 -11.84
C GLU A 230 -4.57 7.69 -12.99
N ASP A 231 -4.82 7.24 -14.22
CA ASP A 231 -4.71 8.04 -15.42
C ASP A 231 -5.96 8.90 -15.60
N ASP A 232 -6.06 9.97 -14.81
CA ASP A 232 -7.23 10.86 -14.85
C ASP A 232 -6.91 12.36 -14.74
N GLN A 233 -5.63 12.73 -14.85
CA GLN A 233 -5.23 14.14 -14.78
C GLN A 233 -5.64 14.98 -16.00
N ARG A 234 -5.86 14.36 -17.17
CA ARG A 234 -6.33 15.09 -18.36
C ARG A 234 -7.83 15.43 -18.33
N SER A 235 -8.60 14.82 -17.42
CA SER A 235 -10.06 14.95 -17.35
C SER A 235 -10.56 15.77 -16.15
N GLY A 236 -9.67 16.24 -15.27
CA GLY A 236 -10.02 16.94 -14.04
C GLY A 236 -10.60 16.03 -12.93
N ARG A 237 -10.49 14.72 -13.06
CA ARG A 237 -11.01 13.74 -12.09
C ARG A 237 -9.93 13.27 -11.10
N CYS A 238 -10.37 12.76 -9.96
CA CYS A 238 -9.45 12.34 -8.90
C CYS A 238 -9.05 10.87 -8.98
N ARG A 239 -7.97 10.52 -8.28
CA ARG A 239 -7.27 9.23 -8.38
C ARG A 239 -7.76 8.16 -7.42
N PHE A 240 -7.67 6.89 -7.83
CA PHE A 240 -8.12 5.73 -7.06
C PHE A 240 -7.15 5.47 -5.88
N GLY A 241 -7.64 5.70 -4.65
CA GLY A 241 -6.84 5.63 -3.42
C GLY A 241 -6.58 6.96 -2.71
N GLU A 242 -7.15 8.07 -3.21
CA GLU A 242 -7.10 9.38 -2.52
C GLU A 242 -8.17 9.55 -1.42
N SER A 243 -9.10 8.60 -1.30
CA SER A 243 -10.19 8.66 -0.31
C SER A 243 -9.89 7.71 0.86
N HIS A 244 -9.83 8.29 2.07
CA HIS A 244 -9.50 7.71 3.39
C HIS A 244 -10.28 6.44 3.84
N THR A 245 -11.08 5.79 2.99
CA THR A 245 -12.04 4.77 3.45
C THR A 245 -12.72 3.95 2.35
N ALA A 246 -12.59 4.33 1.07
CA ALA A 246 -13.43 3.75 0.03
C ALA A 246 -13.24 2.25 -0.15
N THR A 247 -12.02 1.75 0.04
CA THR A 247 -11.71 0.34 -0.14
C THR A 247 -12.24 -0.52 1.03
N ASN A 248 -12.31 0.01 2.26
CA ASN A 248 -12.84 -0.72 3.43
C ASN A 248 -14.37 -0.86 3.45
N LYS A 249 -15.10 0.05 2.79
CA LYS A 249 -16.57 -0.04 2.67
C LYS A 249 -16.99 -1.06 1.61
N ILE A 250 -16.27 -1.14 0.49
CA ILE A 250 -16.53 -2.13 -0.57
C ILE A 250 -16.38 -3.56 -0.04
N SER A 251 -15.41 -3.82 0.85
CA SER A 251 -15.16 -5.15 1.42
C SER A 251 -16.07 -5.55 2.59
N SER A 252 -16.80 -4.61 3.21
CA SER A 252 -17.60 -4.88 4.42
C SER A 252 -19.09 -5.11 4.15
N GLY A 253 -19.53 -5.12 2.89
CA GLY A 253 -20.92 -5.38 2.51
C GLY A 253 -21.92 -4.36 3.06
N ARG A 254 -21.45 -3.23 3.60
CA ARG A 254 -22.27 -2.11 4.06
C ARG A 254 -22.27 -1.02 2.99
N ALA A 255 -23.04 -1.26 1.94
CA ALA A 255 -23.53 -0.21 1.06
C ALA A 255 -24.98 0.07 1.43
#